data_AF-A0A4Y2N995-F1
#
_entry.id   AF-A0A4Y2N995-F1
#
_cell.length_a   1.000
_cell.length_b   1.000
_cell.length_c   1.000
_cell.angle_alpha   90.00
_cell.angle_beta   90.00
_cell.angle_gamma   90.00
#
_symmetry.space_group_name_H-M   'P 1'
#
loop_
_entity.id
_entity.type
_entity.pdbx_description
1 polymer ?
#
loop_
_entity_poly.entity_id
_entity_poly.type
_entity_poly.pdbx_seq_one_letter_code
_entity_poly.pdbx_strand_id
1 'polypeptide(L)'
;MCSVEEDIEDISKFSLRLQNKAVIENRNLLKCKKCDSKSSVLLQKKDPFCRQCFFEYCTHKFRSTIGKSKKIKHGDRVLIACSGGRKSTSLLHMTKDALDSATAKQISFVPEILFIDGEL
;
A
#
# COMPACT_ATOMS: atom_id res chain seq x y z
N MET A 1 21.42 -4.74 4.78
CA MET A 1 20.70 -6.00 4.53
C MET A 1 19.41 -5.91 5.32
N CYS A 2 18.26 -5.97 4.66
CA CYS A 2 16.98 -5.96 5.36
C CYS A 2 16.63 -7.42 5.69
N SER A 3 16.92 -7.83 6.93
CA SER A 3 16.62 -9.16 7.43
C SER A 3 15.11 -9.42 7.35
N VAL A 4 14.76 -10.57 6.78
CA VAL A 4 13.38 -10.95 6.45
C VAL A 4 12.64 -11.44 7.70
N GLU A 5 13.37 -11.81 8.77
CA GLU A 5 12.78 -12.33 10.01
C GLU A 5 12.03 -11.27 10.83
N GLU A 6 12.41 -9.99 10.77
CA GLU A 6 11.80 -8.95 11.62
C GLU A 6 10.37 -8.57 11.18
N ASP A 7 10.00 -8.84 9.93
CA ASP A 7 8.68 -8.47 9.40
C ASP A 7 7.58 -9.50 9.73
N ILE A 8 7.91 -10.79 9.97
CA ILE A 8 6.91 -11.85 10.23
C ILE A 8 6.45 -11.83 11.69
N GLU A 9 7.37 -11.65 12.63
CA GLU A 9 7.03 -11.47 14.05
C GLU A 9 6.15 -10.25 14.28
N ASP A 10 6.31 -9.20 13.47
CA ASP A 10 5.48 -8.01 13.58
C ASP A 10 4.04 -8.23 13.07
N ILE A 11 3.78 -9.17 12.15
CA ILE A 11 2.40 -9.55 11.79
C ILE A 11 1.74 -10.33 12.92
N SER A 12 2.46 -11.31 13.49
CA SER A 12 1.91 -12.11 14.57
C SER A 12 1.72 -11.24 15.82
N LYS A 13 2.67 -10.36 16.17
CA LYS A 13 2.49 -9.34 17.23
C LYS A 13 1.41 -8.32 16.90
N PHE A 14 1.24 -7.89 15.66
CA PHE A 14 0.15 -6.99 15.27
C PHE A 14 -1.22 -7.69 15.39
N SER A 15 -1.30 -8.94 14.96
CA SER A 15 -2.48 -9.82 15.10
C SER A 15 -2.81 -10.11 16.57
N LEU A 16 -1.79 -10.36 17.40
CA LEU A 16 -1.92 -10.64 18.83
C LEU A 16 -2.20 -9.35 19.64
N ARG A 17 -1.68 -8.18 19.25
CA ARG A 17 -2.04 -6.89 19.86
C ARG A 17 -3.48 -6.48 19.59
N LEU A 18 -4.07 -6.94 18.48
CA LEU A 18 -5.50 -6.77 18.22
C LEU A 18 -6.39 -7.61 19.16
N GLN A 19 -5.82 -8.51 19.98
CA GLN A 19 -6.55 -9.34 20.94
C GLN A 19 -6.61 -8.75 22.36
N ASN A 20 -6.06 -7.56 22.60
CA ASN A 20 -6.30 -6.85 23.86
C ASN A 20 -7.72 -6.25 23.85
N LYS A 21 -8.62 -6.97 24.52
CA LYS A 21 -10.09 -6.83 24.63
C LYS A 21 -10.68 -5.42 24.81
N ALA A 22 -9.92 -4.41 25.25
CA ALA A 22 -10.47 -3.07 25.56
C ALA A 22 -10.57 -2.09 24.36
N VAL A 23 -9.97 -2.40 23.19
CA VAL A 23 -10.02 -1.51 22.00
C VAL A 23 -11.04 -1.98 20.95
N ILE A 24 -11.59 -3.19 21.11
CA ILE A 24 -12.48 -3.82 20.11
C ILE A 24 -13.95 -3.39 20.30
N GLU A 25 -14.35 -2.96 21.50
CA GLU A 25 -15.76 -2.62 21.80
C GLU A 25 -16.27 -1.34 21.11
N ASN A 26 -15.40 -0.52 20.51
CA ASN A 26 -15.79 0.66 19.71
C ASN A 26 -15.51 0.55 18.20
N ARG A 27 -15.40 -0.67 17.65
CA ARG A 27 -15.31 -0.86 16.19
C ARG A 27 -16.64 -0.65 15.44
N ASN A 28 -17.72 -0.37 16.16
CA ASN A 28 -19.06 -0.39 15.58
C ASN A 28 -19.57 0.92 14.95
N LEU A 29 -18.87 2.07 14.99
CA LEU A 29 -19.53 3.33 14.57
C LEU A 29 -18.71 4.32 13.73
N LEU A 30 -17.45 4.07 13.42
CA LEU A 30 -16.73 5.01 12.55
C LEU A 30 -17.12 4.78 11.09
N LYS A 31 -17.84 5.75 10.52
CA LYS A 31 -18.15 5.82 9.09
C LYS A 31 -16.90 6.21 8.30
N CYS A 32 -16.77 5.68 7.10
CA CYS A 32 -15.70 6.02 6.17
C CYS A 32 -15.76 7.52 5.88
N LYS A 33 -14.66 8.23 6.12
CA LYS A 33 -14.55 9.68 5.90
C LYS A 33 -14.90 10.14 4.48
N LYS A 34 -14.78 9.25 3.49
CA LYS A 34 -14.97 9.56 2.06
C LYS A 34 -16.38 9.23 1.53
N CYS A 35 -17.02 8.18 2.03
CA CYS A 35 -18.28 7.66 1.46
C CYS A 35 -19.30 7.21 2.50
N ASP A 36 -19.07 7.50 3.79
CA ASP A 36 -19.96 7.20 4.91
C ASP A 36 -20.32 5.71 5.17
N SER A 37 -19.78 4.79 4.36
CA SER A 37 -19.91 3.33 4.58
C SER A 37 -19.16 2.84 5.82
N LYS A 38 -19.39 1.60 6.25
CA LYS A 38 -18.69 1.00 7.39
C LYS A 38 -17.16 1.02 7.17
N SER A 39 -16.42 1.62 8.11
CA SER A 39 -14.96 1.61 8.04
C SER A 39 -14.36 0.27 8.44
N SER A 40 -13.20 -0.04 7.87
CA SER A 40 -12.41 -1.25 8.15
C SER A 40 -10.97 -0.94 8.53
N VAL A 41 -10.51 0.28 8.23
CA VAL A 41 -9.13 0.74 8.49
C VAL A 41 -9.18 2.10 9.16
N LEU A 42 -8.40 2.30 10.21
CA LEU A 42 -8.20 3.60 10.86
C LEU A 42 -6.80 4.11 10.55
N LEU A 43 -6.68 5.02 9.59
CA LEU A 43 -5.41 5.58 9.17
C LEU A 43 -4.93 6.63 10.17
N GLN A 44 -3.64 6.58 10.54
CA GLN A 44 -3.02 7.50 11.51
C GLN A 44 -3.78 7.62 12.84
N LYS A 45 -4.51 6.57 13.25
CA LYS A 45 -5.36 6.55 14.45
C LYS A 45 -6.51 7.58 14.45
N LYS A 46 -6.82 8.23 13.32
CA LYS A 46 -7.83 9.32 13.28
C LYS A 46 -8.75 9.30 12.06
N ASP A 47 -8.30 8.80 10.92
CA ASP A 47 -9.05 8.87 9.67
C ASP A 47 -9.64 7.49 9.32
N PRO A 48 -10.94 7.24 9.57
CA PRO A 48 -11.59 5.97 9.24
C PRO A 48 -11.86 5.85 7.74
N PHE A 49 -11.50 4.72 7.16
CA PHE A 49 -11.76 4.38 5.76
C PHE A 49 -12.38 2.98 5.64
N CYS A 50 -13.31 2.81 4.70
CA CYS A 50 -13.64 1.50 4.18
C CYS A 50 -12.49 0.99 3.29
N ARG A 51 -12.45 -0.32 3.02
CA ARG A 51 -11.40 -0.96 2.22
C ARG A 51 -11.18 -0.27 0.88
N GLN A 52 -12.26 0.00 0.14
CA GLN A 52 -12.19 0.61 -1.20
C GLN A 52 -11.57 2.01 -1.16
N CYS A 53 -12.08 2.90 -0.30
CA CYS A 53 -11.55 4.26 -0.18
C CYS A 53 -10.12 4.29 0.37
N PHE A 54 -9.73 3.30 1.16
CA PHE A 54 -8.35 3.16 1.62
C PHE A 54 -7.40 2.82 0.45
N PHE A 55 -7.75 1.87 -0.41
CA PHE A 55 -6.95 1.56 -1.60
C PHE A 55 -6.82 2.77 -2.52
N GLU A 56 -7.93 3.47 -2.80
CA GLU A 56 -7.90 4.71 -3.59
C GLU A 56 -7.00 5.78 -2.98
N TYR A 57 -7.02 5.93 -1.65
CA TYR A 57 -6.12 6.82 -0.93
C TYR A 57 -4.65 6.44 -1.15
N CYS A 58 -4.31 5.15 -1.03
CA CYS A 58 -2.97 4.64 -1.26
C CYS A 58 -2.50 4.91 -2.70
N THR A 59 -3.32 4.58 -3.70
CA THR A 59 -2.94 4.80 -5.11
C THR A 59 -2.81 6.29 -5.43
N HIS A 60 -3.63 7.16 -4.81
CA HIS A 60 -3.49 8.62 -4.93
C HIS A 60 -2.18 9.13 -4.31
N LYS A 61 -1.82 8.64 -3.11
CA LYS A 61 -0.54 8.98 -2.46
C LYS A 61 0.64 8.50 -3.28
N PHE A 62 0.61 7.28 -3.80
CA PHE A 62 1.63 6.73 -4.69
C PHE A 62 1.88 7.65 -5.89
N ARG A 63 0.84 7.94 -6.69
CA ARG A 63 0.96 8.85 -7.86
C ARG A 63 1.49 10.24 -7.47
N SER A 64 0.98 10.79 -6.37
CA SER A 64 1.42 12.10 -5.87
C SER A 64 2.90 12.10 -5.49
N THR A 65 3.39 11.03 -4.86
CA THR A 65 4.79 10.89 -4.47
C THR A 65 5.71 10.82 -5.69
N ILE A 66 5.36 9.98 -6.68
CA ILE A 66 6.11 9.88 -7.94
C ILE A 66 6.18 11.24 -8.64
N GLY A 67 5.02 11.88 -8.86
CA GLY A 67 4.95 13.16 -9.57
C GLY A 67 5.67 14.32 -8.85
N LYS A 68 5.63 14.36 -7.51
CA LYS A 68 6.35 15.40 -6.73
C LYS A 68 7.86 15.18 -6.69
N SER A 69 8.31 13.93 -6.70
CA SER A 69 9.74 13.62 -6.62
C SER A 69 10.52 14.11 -7.84
N LYS A 70 9.87 14.21 -9.01
CA LYS A 70 10.48 14.52 -10.32
C LYS A 70 11.68 13.63 -10.69
N LYS A 71 11.86 12.49 -9.99
CA LYS A 71 12.95 11.54 -10.23
C LYS A 71 12.71 10.65 -11.44
N ILE A 72 11.43 10.42 -11.76
CA ILE A 72 10.98 9.59 -12.87
C ILE A 72 10.28 10.51 -13.86
N LYS A 73 10.77 10.53 -15.10
CA LYS A 73 10.22 11.32 -16.21
C LYS A 73 9.24 10.50 -17.02
N HIS A 74 8.53 11.18 -17.92
CA HIS A 74 7.67 10.52 -18.89
C HIS A 74 8.53 9.72 -19.88
N GLY A 75 8.16 8.47 -20.12
CA GLY A 75 8.85 7.52 -20.98
C GLY A 75 9.99 6.73 -20.32
N ASP A 76 10.36 7.01 -19.07
CA ASP A 76 11.45 6.31 -18.40
C ASP A 76 11.16 4.81 -18.25
N ARG A 77 12.17 3.97 -18.50
CA ARG A 77 12.14 2.57 -18.10
C ARG A 77 12.59 2.45 -16.66
N VAL A 78 11.72 1.94 -15.79
CA VAL A 78 11.95 1.89 -14.34
C VAL A 78 11.96 0.44 -13.89
N LEU A 79 13.12 -0.02 -13.43
CA LEU A 79 13.26 -1.34 -12.84
C LEU A 79 12.71 -1.37 -11.41
N ILE A 80 11.75 -2.25 -11.16
CA ILE A 80 11.16 -2.52 -9.86
C ILE A 80 11.72 -3.86 -9.37
N ALA A 81 12.60 -3.79 -8.39
CA ALA A 81 13.11 -4.98 -7.71
C ALA A 81 12.05 -5.51 -6.72
N CYS A 82 11.65 -6.76 -6.92
CA CYS A 82 10.71 -7.47 -6.08
C CYS A 82 11.44 -8.55 -5.28
N SER A 83 11.33 -8.48 -3.94
CA SER A 83 11.90 -9.49 -3.05
C SER A 83 10.89 -10.55 -2.59
N GLY A 84 9.62 -10.44 -3.01
CA GLY A 84 8.52 -11.27 -2.52
C GLY A 84 7.93 -10.82 -1.17
N GLY A 85 8.57 -9.88 -0.47
CA GLY A 85 8.07 -9.34 0.79
C GLY A 85 6.85 -8.41 0.62
N ARG A 86 6.14 -8.14 1.72
CA ARG A 86 4.92 -7.30 1.74
C ARG A 86 5.12 -5.91 1.11
N LYS A 87 6.28 -5.29 1.36
CA LYS A 87 6.61 -3.94 0.88
C LYS A 87 6.75 -3.91 -0.64
N SER A 88 7.56 -4.81 -1.20
CA SER A 88 7.74 -4.92 -2.66
C SER A 88 6.47 -5.34 -3.37
N THR A 89 5.69 -6.25 -2.78
CA THR A 89 4.42 -6.71 -3.36
C THR A 89 3.36 -5.60 -3.35
N SER A 90 3.32 -4.80 -2.28
CA SER A 90 2.44 -3.61 -2.23
C SER A 90 2.84 -2.57 -3.27
N LEU A 91 4.15 -2.35 -3.47
CA LEU A 91 4.65 -1.46 -4.52
C LEU A 91 4.24 -1.94 -5.91
N LEU A 92 4.41 -3.24 -6.19
CA LEU A 92 4.01 -3.84 -7.46
C LEU A 92 2.50 -3.71 -7.70
N HIS A 93 1.67 -3.96 -6.69
CA HIS A 93 0.22 -3.76 -6.77
C HIS A 93 -0.15 -2.30 -7.07
N MET A 94 0.43 -1.33 -6.34
CA MET A 94 0.16 0.08 -6.58
C MET A 94 0.62 0.54 -7.96
N THR A 95 1.73 0.01 -8.47
CA THR A 95 2.19 0.28 -9.85
C THR A 95 1.21 -0.27 -10.87
N LYS A 96 0.74 -1.51 -10.70
CA LYS A 96 -0.28 -2.12 -11.56
C LYS A 96 -1.57 -1.31 -11.59
N ASP A 97 -2.13 -0.99 -10.43
CA ASP A 97 -3.34 -0.16 -10.32
C ASP A 97 -3.15 1.23 -10.96
N ALA A 98 -1.92 1.73 -10.96
CA ALA A 98 -1.59 3.03 -11.52
C ALA A 98 -1.44 3.03 -13.05
N LEU A 99 -1.17 1.86 -13.65
CA LEU A 99 -1.23 1.63 -15.09
C LEU A 99 -2.67 1.40 -15.56
N ASP A 100 -3.40 0.51 -14.88
CA ASP A 100 -4.73 0.03 -15.29
C ASP A 100 -5.82 1.13 -15.18
N SER A 101 -5.55 2.18 -14.41
CA SER A 101 -6.50 3.28 -14.24
C SER A 101 -6.69 4.06 -15.55
N ALA A 102 -7.91 4.02 -16.10
CA ALA A 102 -8.35 4.79 -17.27
C ALA A 102 -8.48 6.32 -17.04
N THR A 103 -7.82 6.87 -16.02
CA THR A 103 -7.85 8.31 -15.72
C THR A 103 -6.72 9.05 -16.43
N ALA A 104 -6.94 10.32 -16.77
CA ALA A 104 -6.02 11.17 -17.57
C ALA A 104 -4.60 11.41 -16.97
N LYS A 105 -4.26 10.78 -15.84
CA LYS A 105 -2.92 10.78 -15.22
C LYS A 105 -2.46 9.35 -14.95
N GLN A 106 -2.42 8.53 -16.00
CA GLN A 106 -1.68 7.28 -15.98
C GLN A 106 -0.23 7.55 -15.58
N ILE A 107 0.41 6.59 -14.90
CA ILE A 107 1.84 6.69 -14.68
C ILE A 107 2.55 6.71 -16.03
N SER A 108 3.52 7.61 -16.14
CA SER A 108 4.16 7.93 -17.40
C SER A 108 5.42 7.12 -17.69
N PHE A 109 5.77 6.18 -16.83
CA PHE A 109 6.97 5.37 -16.97
C PHE A 109 6.60 3.92 -17.32
N VAL A 110 7.54 3.21 -17.92
CA VAL A 110 7.40 1.81 -18.28
C VAL A 110 8.06 0.98 -17.18
N PRO A 111 7.30 0.24 -16.34
CA PRO A 111 7.89 -0.60 -15.33
C PRO A 111 8.47 -1.89 -15.93
N GLU A 112 9.66 -2.26 -15.47
CA GLU A 112 10.27 -3.57 -15.69
C GLU A 112 10.42 -4.26 -14.33
N ILE A 113 10.09 -5.54 -14.24
CA ILE A 113 10.08 -6.27 -12.97
C ILE A 113 11.31 -7.18 -12.88
N LEU A 114 12.06 -7.08 -11.77
CA LEU A 114 13.17 -7.98 -11.45
C LEU A 114 12.85 -8.75 -10.17
N PHE A 115 12.89 -10.07 -10.24
CA PHE A 115 12.89 -10.95 -9.07
C PHE A 115 14.19 -11.76 -9.11
N ILE A 116 14.93 -11.77 -8.00
CA ILE A 116 16.16 -12.55 -7.86
C ILE A 116 15.79 -13.77 -7.02
N ASP A 117 15.86 -14.94 -7.64
CA ASP A 117 15.70 -16.21 -6.93
C ASP A 117 16.98 -16.52 -6.14
N GLY A 118 16.82 -17.07 -4.95
CA GLY A 118 17.89 -17.24 -3.95
C GLY A 118 18.80 -18.44 -4.18
N GLU A 119 18.75 -19.07 -5.36
CA GLU A 119 19.62 -20.22 -5.68
C GLU A 119 20.94 -19.75 -6.28
N LEU A 120 21.93 -19.50 -5.42
CA LEU A 120 23.35 -19.35 -5.75
C LEU A 120 24.21 -20.19 -4.80
#